data_AF-A0A1M6G0F0-F1
#
_entry.id   AF-A0A1M6G0F0-F1
#
_cell.length_a   1.000
_cell.length_b   1.000
_cell.length_c   1.000
_cell.angle_alpha   90.00
_cell.angle_beta   90.00
_cell.angle_gamma   90.00
#
_symmetry.space_group_name_H-M   'P 1'
#
loop_
_entity.id
_entity.type
_entity.pdbx_description
1 polymer ?
#
loop_
_entity_poly.entity_id
_entity_poly.type
_entity_poly.pdbx_seq_one_letter_code
_entity_poly.pdbx_strand_id
1 'polypeptide(L)'
;MIKLSFIVTLSVLILFSCNEKKVDKKPELVLINQTSKIAKNEKSFKSYFKIDSLLNKSDADFTLTISNNQKSETLPVLCNCEKNKKDNTIKIQITSGIPTKTELNSGQKGNRILMNLGKPGSVKGQMKTLTFHIKDSLIEKIDLISKSTDNDYGGLGYNHFEVSKYEVNISKMNYAIASNIFGNYKLILPQQYGYFENDTILKGTFVCNNWRINTLDDLKSLDLNKWNAQKQSEMGFQVNQ
;
A
#
# COMPACT_ATOMS: atom_id res chain seq x y z
N MET A 1 79.36 6.28 2.31
CA MET A 1 77.96 6.67 2.56
C MET A 1 77.59 6.21 3.96
N ILE A 2 77.56 7.16 4.90
CA ILE A 2 77.28 6.93 6.31
C ILE A 2 75.76 7.00 6.49
N LYS A 3 75.14 5.97 7.07
CA LYS A 3 73.91 6.14 7.86
C LYS A 3 73.98 5.23 9.08
N LEU A 4 74.43 5.88 10.15
CA LEU A 4 74.31 5.47 11.54
C LEU A 4 72.90 5.85 12.04
N SER A 5 72.46 5.14 13.08
CA SER A 5 71.48 5.57 14.09
C SER A 5 70.00 5.27 13.81
N PHE A 6 69.20 4.74 14.74
CA PHE A 6 69.41 4.17 16.08
C PHE A 6 68.10 3.44 16.41
N ILE A 7 68.18 2.22 16.95
CA ILE A 7 67.05 1.51 17.57
C ILE A 7 67.01 1.89 19.06
N VAL A 8 65.89 1.61 19.73
CA VAL A 8 65.64 1.61 21.21
C VAL A 8 65.17 2.97 21.74
N THR A 9 63.90 3.18 22.12
CA THR A 9 63.31 2.86 23.44
C THR A 9 61.84 3.28 23.39
N LEU A 10 60.85 2.39 23.48
CA LEU A 10 60.13 1.99 24.71
C LEU A 10 60.08 3.08 25.78
N SER A 11 58.95 3.79 25.91
CA SER A 11 58.45 4.34 27.18
C SER A 11 57.00 4.80 27.05
N VAL A 12 56.11 3.94 27.54
CA VAL A 12 54.76 4.27 27.99
C VAL A 12 54.84 5.35 29.06
N LEU A 13 54.05 6.43 28.92
CA LEU A 13 53.58 7.21 30.07
C LEU A 13 52.19 7.75 29.76
N ILE A 14 51.22 6.91 30.14
CA ILE A 14 49.88 7.26 30.59
C ILE A 14 50.00 8.46 31.53
N LEU A 15 49.27 9.54 31.30
CA LEU A 15 48.77 10.46 32.33
C LEU A 15 47.81 11.47 31.67
N PHE A 16 46.53 11.12 31.57
CA PHE A 16 45.42 12.07 31.77
C PHE A 16 44.23 11.29 32.33
N SER A 17 44.19 11.20 33.65
CA SER A 17 42.97 10.92 34.40
C SER A 17 42.25 12.24 34.61
N CYS A 18 41.03 12.36 34.07
CA CYS A 18 40.02 13.26 34.61
C CYS A 18 38.76 12.43 34.87
N ASN A 19 38.48 12.27 36.16
CA ASN A 19 37.30 11.66 36.73
C ASN A 19 36.20 12.72 36.80
N GLU A 20 35.07 12.54 36.12
CA GLU A 20 33.79 13.09 36.57
C GLU A 20 32.65 12.09 36.35
N LYS A 21 31.76 12.02 37.33
CA LYS A 21 30.71 11.01 37.51
C LYS A 21 29.42 11.39 36.76
N LYS A 22 28.79 10.33 36.21
CA LYS A 22 27.35 10.03 36.04
C LYS A 22 26.38 11.13 35.55
N VAL A 23 25.78 10.87 34.38
CA VAL A 23 24.32 11.01 34.15
C VAL A 23 23.86 9.88 33.24
N ASP A 24 23.01 8.99 33.76
CA ASP A 24 22.24 8.03 32.97
C ASP A 24 21.29 8.79 32.04
N LYS A 25 21.52 8.71 30.72
CA LYS A 25 20.56 9.16 29.70
C LYS A 25 19.81 7.96 29.15
N LYS A 26 18.48 8.01 29.32
CA LYS A 26 17.44 7.25 28.60
C LYS A 26 17.86 6.96 27.15
N PRO A 27 17.63 5.75 26.60
CA PRO A 27 17.83 5.54 25.17
C PRO A 27 16.89 6.46 24.40
N GLU A 28 17.48 7.45 23.76
CA GLU A 28 16.83 8.31 22.77
C GLU A 28 16.46 7.42 21.58
N LEU A 29 15.18 7.45 21.22
CA LEU A 29 14.65 6.76 20.06
C LEU A 29 15.40 7.29 18.84
N VAL A 30 16.33 6.50 18.30
CA VAL A 30 16.99 6.82 17.03
C VAL A 30 15.93 6.71 15.95
N LEU A 31 15.28 7.83 15.67
CA LEU A 31 14.48 8.01 14.47
C LEU A 31 15.47 7.93 13.30
N ILE A 32 15.55 6.76 12.67
CA ILE A 32 16.32 6.57 11.45
C ILE A 32 15.63 7.41 10.37
N ASN A 33 16.07 8.67 10.23
CA ASN A 33 15.79 9.48 9.05
C ASN A 33 16.53 8.85 7.87
N GLN A 34 15.92 7.85 7.23
CA GLN A 34 16.25 7.51 5.85
C GLN A 34 15.68 8.61 4.97
N THR A 35 16.43 9.70 4.85
CA THR A 35 16.27 10.67 3.77
C THR A 35 16.72 9.98 2.48
N SER A 36 15.85 9.14 1.92
CA SER A 36 15.98 8.74 0.52
C SER A 36 15.97 10.04 -0.29
N LYS A 37 16.90 10.17 -1.25
CA LYS A 37 16.97 11.30 -2.17
C LYS A 37 15.64 11.37 -2.93
N ILE A 38 14.71 12.18 -2.43
CA ILE A 38 13.49 12.55 -3.11
C ILE A 38 13.93 13.21 -4.42
N ALA A 39 13.64 12.55 -5.54
CA ALA A 39 13.79 13.10 -6.87
C ALA A 39 13.09 14.48 -6.89
N LYS A 40 13.88 15.54 -7.04
CA LYS A 40 13.38 16.91 -7.17
C LYS A 40 12.68 17.07 -8.52
N ASN A 41 11.54 17.79 -8.46
CA ASN A 41 10.74 18.37 -9.55
C ASN A 41 9.71 17.47 -10.25
N GLU A 42 8.65 17.12 -9.53
CA GLU A 42 7.30 17.25 -10.10
C GLU A 42 6.73 18.60 -9.65
N LYS A 43 6.25 19.42 -10.61
CA LYS A 43 5.34 20.55 -10.31
C LYS A 43 4.31 20.05 -9.29
N SER A 44 4.11 20.79 -8.20
CA SER A 44 3.31 20.36 -7.04
C SER A 44 2.06 19.62 -7.49
N PHE A 45 2.06 18.29 -7.35
CA PHE A 45 0.89 17.48 -7.65
C PHE A 45 -0.25 17.97 -6.75
N LYS A 46 -1.24 18.62 -7.35
CA LYS A 46 -2.37 19.19 -6.63
C LYS A 46 -3.49 18.16 -6.60
N SER A 47 -3.95 17.82 -5.40
CA SER A 47 -5.05 16.89 -5.27
C SER A 47 -6.33 17.49 -5.84
N TYR A 48 -7.08 16.69 -6.59
CA TYR A 48 -8.38 17.11 -7.11
C TYR A 48 -9.39 15.97 -7.16
N PHE A 49 -10.65 16.36 -7.02
CA PHE A 49 -11.82 15.52 -7.23
C PHE A 49 -12.76 16.23 -8.20
N LYS A 50 -13.28 15.49 -9.18
CA LYS A 50 -14.22 16.04 -10.17
C LYS A 50 -15.32 15.04 -10.48
N ILE A 51 -16.55 15.54 -10.57
CA ILE A 51 -17.63 14.80 -11.25
C ILE A 51 -17.52 15.09 -12.75
N ASP A 52 -17.33 14.05 -13.54
CA ASP A 52 -17.17 14.14 -14.98
C ASP A 52 -18.21 13.26 -15.68
N SER A 53 -19.33 13.86 -16.09
CA SER A 53 -20.42 13.15 -16.76
C SER A 53 -20.05 12.62 -18.15
N LEU A 54 -18.91 13.03 -18.71
CA LEU A 54 -18.39 12.55 -19.99
C LEU A 54 -17.45 11.35 -19.83
N LEU A 55 -17.19 10.91 -18.60
CA LEU A 55 -16.50 9.65 -18.35
C LEU A 55 -17.24 8.50 -19.03
N ASN A 56 -16.51 7.74 -19.84
CA ASN A 56 -16.97 6.46 -20.36
C ASN A 56 -16.62 5.35 -19.38
N LYS A 57 -17.54 4.40 -19.21
CA LYS A 57 -17.28 3.20 -18.41
C LYS A 57 -16.13 2.44 -19.07
N SER A 58 -15.13 2.07 -18.28
CA SER A 58 -14.05 1.22 -18.76
C SER A 58 -14.53 -0.23 -18.86
N ASP A 59 -13.87 -1.03 -19.68
CA ASP A 59 -13.99 -2.50 -19.64
C ASP A 59 -12.88 -3.13 -18.76
N ALA A 60 -11.91 -2.33 -18.31
CA ALA A 60 -10.75 -2.76 -17.53
C ALA A 60 -10.96 -2.66 -16.02
N ASP A 61 -12.14 -3.03 -15.53
CA ASP A 61 -12.63 -2.79 -14.16
C ASP A 61 -11.88 -3.55 -13.06
N PHE A 62 -10.96 -4.43 -13.46
CA PHE A 62 -10.27 -5.40 -12.61
C PHE A 62 -8.77 -5.22 -12.62
N THR A 63 -8.25 -4.06 -13.06
CA THR A 63 -6.81 -3.81 -13.08
C THR A 63 -6.40 -2.50 -12.42
N LEU A 64 -5.22 -2.51 -11.82
CA LEU A 64 -4.52 -1.34 -11.30
C LEU A 64 -3.13 -1.30 -11.92
N THR A 65 -2.73 -0.14 -12.43
CA THR A 65 -1.36 0.13 -12.86
C THR A 65 -0.56 0.67 -11.68
N ILE A 66 0.59 0.05 -11.41
CA ILE A 66 1.62 0.54 -10.48
C ILE A 66 2.83 1.01 -11.27
N SER A 67 3.48 2.07 -10.80
CA SER A 67 4.68 2.61 -11.45
C SER A 67 5.58 3.37 -10.49
N ASN A 68 6.87 3.38 -10.82
CA ASN A 68 7.92 4.19 -10.20
C ASN A 68 8.47 5.27 -11.17
N ASN A 69 7.67 5.71 -12.15
CA ASN A 69 8.04 6.58 -13.28
C ASN A 69 8.98 5.97 -14.33
N GLN A 70 9.75 4.93 -14.01
CA GLN A 70 10.64 4.27 -14.98
C GLN A 70 10.04 3.00 -15.56
N LYS A 71 9.33 2.24 -14.72
CA LYS A 71 8.65 1.00 -15.07
C LYS A 71 7.19 1.09 -14.65
N SER A 72 6.36 0.33 -15.33
CA SER A 72 4.95 0.18 -14.98
C SER A 72 4.54 -1.27 -15.13
N GLU A 73 3.71 -1.75 -14.21
CA GLU A 73 3.09 -3.07 -14.28
C GLU A 73 1.60 -2.95 -14.01
N THR A 74 0.86 -3.92 -14.51
CA THR A 74 -0.56 -4.04 -14.23
C THR A 74 -0.80 -5.20 -13.29
N LEU A 75 -1.60 -4.97 -12.26
CA LEU A 75 -2.01 -6.00 -11.31
C LEU A 75 -3.54 -6.17 -11.34
N PRO A 76 -4.04 -7.40 -11.17
CA PRO A 76 -5.46 -7.62 -10.99
C PRO A 76 -5.93 -6.97 -9.68
N VAL A 77 -7.19 -6.52 -9.61
CA VAL A 77 -7.81 -5.99 -8.40
C VAL A 77 -9.26 -6.43 -8.28
N LEU A 78 -9.75 -6.45 -7.05
CA LEU A 78 -11.19 -6.45 -6.78
C LEU A 78 -11.64 -5.03 -6.45
N CYS A 79 -12.70 -4.58 -7.10
CA CYS A 79 -13.38 -3.32 -6.79
C CYS A 79 -14.71 -3.64 -6.12
N ASN A 80 -14.99 -3.04 -4.96
CA ASN A 80 -16.28 -3.11 -4.27
C ASN A 80 -16.75 -1.71 -3.86
N CYS A 81 -18.06 -1.47 -3.84
CA CYS A 81 -18.58 -0.20 -3.34
C CYS A 81 -19.73 -0.36 -2.34
N GLU A 82 -19.67 0.43 -1.28
CA GLU A 82 -20.74 0.59 -0.30
C GLU A 82 -21.31 2.00 -0.43
N LYS A 83 -22.62 2.11 -0.60
CA LYS A 83 -23.31 3.41 -0.61
C LYS A 83 -24.14 3.55 0.65
N ASN A 84 -24.25 4.79 1.10
CA ASN A 84 -25.26 5.20 2.06
C ASN A 84 -26.02 6.40 1.50
N LYS A 85 -27.28 6.16 1.11
CA LYS A 85 -28.15 7.20 0.55
C LYS A 85 -28.55 8.24 1.59
N LYS A 86 -28.70 7.86 2.86
CA LYS A 86 -29.11 8.77 3.94
C LYS A 86 -28.04 9.83 4.20
N ASP A 87 -26.79 9.38 4.20
CA ASP A 87 -25.64 10.23 4.55
C ASP A 87 -24.89 10.76 3.32
N ASN A 88 -25.42 10.52 2.12
CA ASN A 88 -24.86 11.00 0.86
C ASN A 88 -23.38 10.57 0.66
N THR A 89 -23.06 9.34 1.08
CA THR A 89 -21.69 8.80 1.02
C THR A 89 -21.58 7.63 0.06
N ILE A 90 -20.41 7.51 -0.57
CA ILE A 90 -19.96 6.30 -1.24
C ILE A 90 -18.55 5.96 -0.77
N LYS A 91 -18.34 4.69 -0.45
CA LYS A 91 -17.02 4.12 -0.21
C LYS A 91 -16.67 3.20 -1.36
N ILE A 92 -15.46 3.36 -1.88
CA ILE A 92 -14.95 2.56 -2.98
C ILE A 92 -13.72 1.83 -2.47
N GLN A 93 -13.72 0.50 -2.50
CA GLN A 93 -12.67 -0.34 -1.96
C GLN A 93 -12.01 -1.13 -3.08
N ILE A 94 -10.74 -0.85 -3.35
CA ILE A 94 -9.89 -1.55 -4.32
C ILE A 94 -8.93 -2.45 -3.55
N THR A 95 -9.05 -3.77 -3.72
CA THR A 95 -8.21 -4.75 -3.05
C THR A 95 -7.28 -5.42 -4.05
N SER A 96 -5.98 -5.38 -3.73
CA SER A 96 -4.94 -6.06 -4.47
C SER A 96 -4.13 -7.03 -3.59
N GLY A 97 -3.42 -7.96 -4.21
CA GLY A 97 -2.53 -8.92 -3.59
C GLY A 97 -1.17 -8.84 -4.27
N ILE A 98 -0.14 -8.72 -3.46
CA ILE A 98 1.27 -8.65 -3.84
C ILE A 98 1.91 -9.98 -3.44
N PRO A 99 2.70 -10.64 -4.32
CA PRO A 99 3.46 -11.84 -3.98
C PRO A 99 4.41 -11.63 -2.80
N THR A 100 5.06 -12.70 -2.31
CA THR A 100 6.14 -12.54 -1.32
C THR A 100 7.36 -11.82 -1.92
N LYS A 101 8.24 -11.26 -1.08
CA LYS A 101 9.50 -10.68 -1.58
C LYS A 101 10.37 -11.71 -2.27
N THR A 102 10.43 -12.94 -1.76
CA THR A 102 11.13 -14.04 -2.42
C THR A 102 10.58 -14.31 -3.82
N GLU A 103 9.27 -14.35 -3.99
CA GLU A 103 8.62 -14.56 -5.29
C GLU A 103 8.91 -13.41 -6.25
N LEU A 104 8.79 -12.15 -5.81
CA LEU A 104 9.14 -10.99 -6.61
C LEU A 104 10.62 -11.01 -7.06
N ASN A 105 11.54 -11.38 -6.16
CA ASN A 105 12.97 -11.49 -6.46
C ASN A 105 13.27 -12.61 -7.47
N SER A 106 12.46 -13.67 -7.48
CA SER A 106 12.52 -14.73 -8.51
C SER A 106 11.87 -14.34 -9.84
N GLY A 107 11.37 -13.11 -9.96
CA GLY A 107 10.71 -12.60 -11.17
C GLY A 107 9.22 -12.94 -11.28
N GLN A 108 8.62 -13.56 -10.27
CA GLN A 108 7.18 -13.83 -10.26
C GLN A 108 6.39 -12.56 -10.02
N LYS A 109 5.77 -12.02 -11.07
CA LYS A 109 4.83 -10.91 -11.01
C LYS A 109 3.41 -11.49 -11.02
N GLY A 110 2.62 -11.13 -10.02
CA GLY A 110 1.45 -11.89 -9.57
C GLY A 110 0.29 -12.03 -10.57
N ASN A 111 -0.35 -13.21 -10.51
CA ASN A 111 -1.69 -13.49 -11.01
C ASN A 111 -2.56 -14.21 -9.94
N ARG A 112 -2.38 -13.86 -8.65
CA ARG A 112 -2.92 -14.67 -7.54
C ARG A 112 -4.21 -14.18 -6.92
N ILE A 113 -4.64 -12.93 -7.15
CA ILE A 113 -5.90 -12.46 -6.52
C ILE A 113 -7.08 -13.26 -7.06
N LEU A 114 -7.20 -13.39 -8.39
CA LEU A 114 -8.28 -14.20 -8.95
C LEU A 114 -8.10 -15.70 -8.74
N MET A 115 -6.86 -16.20 -8.61
CA MET A 115 -6.61 -17.65 -8.49
C MET A 115 -6.59 -18.20 -7.06
N ASN A 116 -6.37 -17.37 -6.03
CA ASN A 116 -6.40 -17.78 -4.61
C ASN A 116 -7.58 -17.25 -3.81
N LEU A 117 -8.45 -16.40 -4.39
CA LEU A 117 -9.79 -16.15 -3.85
C LEU A 117 -10.74 -17.35 -4.04
N GLY A 118 -10.45 -18.20 -5.03
CA GLY A 118 -11.25 -19.38 -5.37
C GLY A 118 -10.66 -20.72 -4.95
N LYS A 119 -9.40 -20.80 -4.51
CA LYS A 119 -8.73 -22.06 -4.11
C LYS A 119 -8.30 -22.05 -2.63
N PRO A 120 -8.55 -23.13 -1.87
CA PRO A 120 -8.09 -23.25 -0.50
C PRO A 120 -6.57 -23.40 -0.46
N GLY A 121 -5.89 -22.38 0.06
CA GLY A 121 -4.45 -22.32 0.24
C GLY A 121 -4.05 -20.95 0.78
N SER A 122 -3.13 -20.91 1.75
CA SER A 122 -2.65 -19.71 2.43
C SER A 122 -2.36 -18.55 1.46
N VAL A 123 -2.87 -17.35 1.71
CA VAL A 123 -2.43 -16.12 1.03
C VAL A 123 -1.00 -15.82 1.50
N LYS A 124 0.01 -16.31 0.77
CA LYS A 124 1.41 -15.92 0.97
C LYS A 124 1.67 -14.59 0.26
N GLY A 125 2.19 -13.59 0.98
CA GLY A 125 2.53 -12.27 0.43
C GLY A 125 1.87 -11.13 1.19
N GLN A 126 1.35 -10.14 0.49
CA GLN A 126 0.73 -8.96 1.09
C GLN A 126 -0.59 -8.59 0.40
N MET A 127 -1.65 -8.44 1.18
CA MET A 127 -2.89 -7.84 0.73
C MET A 127 -2.81 -6.31 0.93
N LYS A 128 -3.21 -5.56 -0.09
CA LYS A 128 -3.34 -4.10 -0.04
C LYS A 128 -4.79 -3.72 -0.32
N THR A 129 -5.34 -2.81 0.47
CA THR A 129 -6.71 -2.33 0.31
C THR A 129 -6.71 -0.81 0.31
N LEU A 130 -7.08 -0.22 -0.82
CA LEU A 130 -7.33 1.22 -0.98
C LEU A 130 -8.81 1.47 -0.77
N THR A 131 -9.17 2.36 0.16
CA THR A 131 -10.57 2.75 0.40
C THR A 131 -10.72 4.25 0.23
N PHE A 132 -11.49 4.66 -0.78
CA PHE A 132 -11.91 6.05 -0.97
C PHE A 132 -13.17 6.29 -0.15
N HIS A 133 -13.15 7.29 0.72
CA HIS A 133 -14.32 7.77 1.44
C HIS A 133 -14.80 9.05 0.79
N ILE A 134 -15.96 9.00 0.15
CA ILE A 134 -16.52 10.12 -0.60
C ILE A 134 -17.84 10.51 0.05
N LYS A 135 -17.99 11.79 0.38
CA LYS A 135 -19.20 12.37 0.95
C LYS A 135 -19.47 13.70 0.28
N ASP A 136 -20.74 13.97 -0.04
CA ASP A 136 -21.16 15.27 -0.58
C ASP A 136 -20.34 15.72 -1.80
N SER A 137 -19.94 14.76 -2.65
CA SER A 137 -19.08 15.00 -3.83
C SER A 137 -17.69 15.54 -3.50
N LEU A 138 -17.14 15.17 -2.35
CA LEU A 138 -15.78 15.45 -1.93
C LEU A 138 -15.12 14.17 -1.42
N ILE A 139 -13.80 14.06 -1.59
CA ILE A 139 -13.01 13.04 -0.92
C ILE A 139 -12.79 13.48 0.52
N GLU A 140 -13.36 12.75 1.48
CA GLU A 140 -13.06 12.96 2.90
C GLU A 140 -11.68 12.42 3.26
N LYS A 141 -11.38 11.21 2.78
CA LYS A 141 -10.08 10.56 2.95
C LYS A 141 -9.89 9.40 1.97
N ILE A 142 -8.64 8.99 1.81
CA ILE A 142 -8.26 7.79 1.07
C ILE A 142 -7.32 6.98 1.96
N ASP A 143 -7.77 5.80 2.39
CA ASP A 143 -7.00 4.92 3.25
C ASP A 143 -6.31 3.84 2.43
N LEU A 144 -5.01 3.65 2.60
CA LEU A 144 -4.26 2.50 2.15
C LEU A 144 -3.94 1.60 3.35
N ILE A 145 -4.50 0.41 3.34
CA ILE A 145 -4.23 -0.63 4.32
C ILE A 145 -3.36 -1.71 3.68
N SER A 146 -2.40 -2.21 4.43
CA SER A 146 -1.56 -3.34 4.05
C SER A 146 -1.59 -4.39 5.14
N LYS A 147 -1.73 -5.66 4.76
CA LYS A 147 -1.57 -6.79 5.68
C LYS A 147 -0.71 -7.85 5.02
N SER A 148 0.28 -8.38 5.71
CA SER A 148 1.21 -9.34 5.13
C SER A 148 1.29 -10.63 5.93
N THR A 149 1.54 -11.73 5.23
CA THR A 149 1.97 -13.01 5.78
C THR A 149 3.46 -13.26 5.59
N ASP A 150 4.17 -12.28 5.01
CA ASP A 150 5.60 -12.34 4.71
C ASP A 150 6.35 -11.30 5.55
N ASN A 151 7.30 -11.78 6.35
CA ASN A 151 8.06 -10.95 7.29
C ASN A 151 8.97 -9.93 6.58
N ASP A 152 9.32 -10.18 5.32
CA ASP A 152 10.21 -9.31 4.54
C ASP A 152 9.56 -7.97 4.17
N TYR A 153 8.24 -7.82 4.40
CA TYR A 153 7.52 -6.54 4.29
C TYR A 153 7.50 -5.71 5.58
N GLY A 154 8.38 -6.02 6.54
CA GLY A 154 8.40 -5.37 7.86
C GLY A 154 7.56 -6.08 8.92
N GLY A 155 7.35 -7.40 8.77
CA GLY A 155 6.62 -8.29 9.68
C GLY A 155 5.21 -8.70 9.21
N LEU A 156 4.57 -9.63 9.93
CA LEU A 156 3.17 -10.10 9.71
C LEU A 156 2.09 -9.04 9.99
N GLY A 157 2.45 -7.76 9.96
CA GLY A 157 1.71 -6.67 10.55
C GLY A 157 0.62 -6.07 9.65
N TYR A 158 -0.22 -5.28 10.32
CA TYR A 158 -1.13 -4.32 9.70
C TYR A 158 -0.41 -2.97 9.58
N ASN A 159 -0.50 -2.34 8.41
CA ASN A 159 -0.08 -0.96 8.19
C ASN A 159 -1.25 -0.16 7.61
N HIS A 160 -1.40 1.09 8.04
CA HIS A 160 -2.41 2.02 7.58
C HIS A 160 -1.76 3.36 7.26
N PHE A 161 -2.11 3.87 6.09
CA PHE A 161 -1.58 5.11 5.57
C PHE A 161 -2.70 5.91 4.91
N GLU A 162 -2.78 7.21 5.21
CA GLU A 162 -3.74 8.12 4.58
C GLU A 162 -3.11 8.81 3.37
N VAL A 163 -3.72 8.68 2.19
CA VAL A 163 -3.23 9.21 0.92
C VAL A 163 -3.70 10.65 0.73
N SER A 164 -2.75 11.59 0.78
CA SER A 164 -3.03 13.02 0.62
C SER A 164 -2.93 13.53 -0.82
N LYS A 165 -2.25 12.79 -1.71
CA LYS A 165 -2.04 13.16 -3.12
C LYS A 165 -2.86 12.27 -4.05
N TYR A 166 -3.96 12.81 -4.56
CA TYR A 166 -4.86 12.10 -5.47
C TYR A 166 -5.44 12.96 -6.60
N GLU A 167 -5.71 12.33 -7.74
CA GLU A 167 -6.59 12.82 -8.78
C GLU A 167 -7.72 11.80 -8.92
N VAL A 168 -8.97 12.21 -8.78
CA VAL A 168 -10.12 11.31 -8.89
C VAL A 168 -11.20 11.96 -9.76
N ASN A 169 -11.62 11.26 -10.81
CA ASN A 169 -12.80 11.60 -11.58
C ASN A 169 -13.87 10.53 -11.40
N ILE A 170 -15.10 10.94 -11.12
CA ILE A 170 -16.25 10.03 -10.97
C ILE A 170 -17.35 10.44 -11.94
N SER A 171 -18.04 9.47 -12.54
CA SER A 171 -19.03 9.73 -13.59
C SER A 171 -20.24 10.51 -13.09
N LYS A 172 -20.71 10.17 -11.89
CA LYS A 172 -21.82 10.83 -11.20
C LYS A 172 -21.90 10.44 -9.73
N MET A 173 -22.51 11.31 -8.94
CA MET A 173 -22.86 11.08 -7.54
C MET A 173 -24.39 10.92 -7.41
N ASN A 174 -24.97 10.00 -8.19
CA ASN A 174 -26.39 9.69 -8.11
C ASN A 174 -26.60 8.32 -7.45
N TYR A 175 -27.10 8.35 -6.22
CA TYR A 175 -27.24 7.18 -5.34
C TYR A 175 -28.41 6.24 -5.69
N ALA A 176 -29.19 6.56 -6.74
CA ALA A 176 -30.27 5.69 -7.18
C ALA A 176 -29.76 4.30 -7.62
N ILE A 177 -28.60 4.23 -8.31
CA ILE A 177 -28.02 2.98 -8.85
C ILE A 177 -26.48 3.05 -8.80
N ALA A 178 -25.81 2.24 -7.96
CA ALA A 178 -24.32 2.26 -7.86
C ALA A 178 -23.65 1.66 -9.08
N SER A 179 -24.27 0.66 -9.68
CA SER A 179 -23.73 -0.04 -10.85
C SER A 179 -23.50 0.88 -12.04
N ASN A 180 -24.00 2.12 -11.97
CA ASN A 180 -23.80 3.17 -12.95
C ASN A 180 -22.78 4.23 -12.49
N ILE A 181 -22.12 4.05 -11.35
CA ILE A 181 -21.07 4.90 -10.83
C ILE A 181 -19.73 4.24 -11.14
N PHE A 182 -18.87 4.98 -11.82
CA PHE A 182 -17.55 4.52 -12.22
C PHE A 182 -16.62 5.72 -12.34
N GLY A 183 -15.33 5.48 -12.41
CA GLY A 183 -14.37 6.56 -12.43
C GLY A 183 -12.96 6.10 -12.71
N ASN A 184 -12.07 7.07 -12.73
CA ASN A 184 -10.63 6.85 -12.80
C ASN A 184 -9.94 7.58 -11.65
N TYR A 185 -8.77 7.08 -11.30
CA TYR A 185 -7.98 7.68 -10.25
C TYR A 185 -6.49 7.58 -10.56
N LYS A 186 -5.75 8.55 -10.04
CA LYS A 186 -4.30 8.52 -9.93
C LYS A 186 -3.91 8.91 -8.51
N LEU A 187 -3.09 8.10 -7.86
CA LEU A 187 -2.57 8.37 -6.51
C LEU A 187 -1.06 8.49 -6.55
N ILE A 188 -0.50 9.34 -5.70
CA ILE A 188 0.93 9.37 -5.39
C ILE A 188 1.11 9.03 -3.92
N LEU A 189 1.75 7.90 -3.66
CA LEU A 189 2.01 7.40 -2.32
C LEU A 189 3.39 7.87 -1.83
N PRO A 190 3.57 8.07 -0.52
CA PRO A 190 4.90 8.31 0.03
C PRO A 190 5.66 7.01 0.32
N GLN A 191 5.00 5.85 0.20
CA GLN A 191 5.59 4.53 0.43
C GLN A 191 5.32 3.59 -0.74
N GLN A 192 6.19 2.60 -0.92
CA GLN A 192 6.09 1.58 -1.96
C GLN A 192 4.78 0.78 -1.84
N TYR A 193 4.12 0.58 -2.98
CA TYR A 193 2.91 -0.21 -3.08
C TYR A 193 3.17 -1.69 -3.39
N GLY A 194 4.11 -2.00 -4.31
CA GLY A 194 4.14 -3.30 -4.97
C GLY A 194 5.48 -3.78 -5.52
N TYR A 195 5.50 -4.10 -6.82
CA TYR A 195 6.43 -5.04 -7.46
C TYR A 195 7.87 -4.55 -7.55
N PHE A 196 8.08 -3.25 -7.72
CA PHE A 196 9.39 -2.63 -7.80
C PHE A 196 9.60 -1.67 -6.65
N GLU A 197 10.88 -1.41 -6.35
CA GLU A 197 11.25 -0.32 -5.47
C GLU A 197 10.67 1.00 -5.99
N ASN A 198 10.16 1.81 -5.05
CA ASN A 198 9.56 3.11 -5.31
C ASN A 198 8.32 3.08 -6.23
N ASP A 199 7.60 1.96 -6.31
CA ASP A 199 6.28 1.90 -6.93
C ASP A 199 5.27 2.72 -6.11
N THR A 200 5.23 4.02 -6.33
CA THR A 200 4.44 4.98 -5.55
C THR A 200 3.30 5.57 -6.36
N ILE A 201 3.29 5.40 -7.68
CA ILE A 201 2.22 5.94 -8.54
C ILE A 201 1.24 4.83 -8.84
N LEU A 202 -0.01 5.06 -8.47
CA LEU A 202 -1.12 4.18 -8.78
C LEU A 202 -2.02 4.86 -9.80
N LYS A 203 -2.45 4.12 -10.83
CA LYS A 203 -3.48 4.56 -11.78
C LYS A 203 -4.46 3.43 -12.00
N GLY A 204 -5.75 3.72 -11.94
CA GLY A 204 -6.76 2.70 -12.18
C GLY A 204 -8.11 3.28 -12.50
N THR A 205 -9.03 2.36 -12.78
CA THR A 205 -10.46 2.65 -12.91
C THR A 205 -11.21 1.89 -11.83
N PHE A 206 -12.44 2.32 -11.57
CA PHE A 206 -13.37 1.58 -10.72
C PHE A 206 -14.75 1.58 -11.36
N VAL A 207 -15.47 0.49 -11.16
CA VAL A 207 -16.91 0.40 -11.42
C VAL A 207 -17.55 -0.09 -10.15
N CYS A 208 -18.47 0.69 -9.61
CA CYS A 208 -19.10 0.34 -8.36
C CYS A 208 -20.10 -0.79 -8.55
N ASN A 209 -19.78 -1.96 -8.03
CA ASN A 209 -20.79 -2.99 -7.78
C ASN A 209 -21.51 -2.68 -6.45
N ASN A 210 -22.63 -3.36 -6.18
CA ASN A 210 -23.31 -3.28 -4.88
C ASN A 210 -22.76 -4.34 -3.89
N TRP A 211 -21.51 -4.75 -4.02
CA TRP A 211 -20.94 -5.79 -3.14
C TRP A 211 -20.47 -5.20 -1.81
N ARG A 212 -20.59 -5.99 -0.74
CA ARG A 212 -20.18 -5.59 0.61
C ARG A 212 -18.68 -5.28 0.63
N ILE A 213 -18.32 -4.14 1.21
CA ILE A 213 -16.93 -3.80 1.53
C ILE A 213 -16.59 -4.23 2.96
N ASN A 214 -15.31 -4.39 3.25
CA ASN A 214 -14.84 -4.61 4.62
C ASN A 214 -14.68 -3.26 5.33
N THR A 215 -15.04 -3.20 6.61
CA THR A 215 -14.72 -2.05 7.46
C THR A 215 -13.23 -2.00 7.78
N LEU A 216 -12.76 -0.86 8.33
CA LEU A 216 -11.38 -0.73 8.79
C LEU A 216 -11.03 -1.80 9.83
N ASP A 217 -11.95 -2.09 10.75
CA ASP A 217 -11.72 -3.07 11.83
C ASP A 217 -11.79 -4.51 11.33
N ASP A 218 -12.64 -4.81 10.33
CA ASP A 218 -12.61 -6.09 9.61
C ASP A 218 -11.24 -6.30 8.96
N LEU A 219 -10.70 -5.29 8.28
CA LEU A 219 -9.40 -5.36 7.61
C LEU A 219 -8.23 -5.49 8.61
N LYS A 220 -8.31 -4.81 9.76
CA LYS A 220 -7.33 -4.93 10.85
C LYS A 220 -7.30 -6.34 11.42
N SER A 221 -8.46 -6.89 11.73
CA SER A 221 -8.62 -8.21 12.35
C SER A 221 -8.47 -9.38 11.38
N LEU A 222 -8.44 -9.11 10.07
CA LEU A 222 -8.42 -10.12 9.01
C LEU A 222 -7.29 -11.14 9.13
N ASP A 223 -7.57 -12.39 9.47
CA ASP A 223 -6.58 -13.45 9.35
C ASP A 223 -6.47 -13.88 7.88
N LEU A 224 -5.38 -13.49 7.20
CA LEU A 224 -5.16 -13.81 5.78
C LEU A 224 -5.08 -15.32 5.52
N ASN A 225 -4.80 -16.13 6.54
CA ASN A 225 -4.82 -17.60 6.40
C ASN A 225 -6.26 -18.15 6.46
N LYS A 226 -7.20 -17.46 7.12
CA LYS A 226 -8.60 -17.89 7.30
C LYS A 226 -9.58 -17.24 6.33
N TRP A 227 -9.25 -16.08 5.79
CA TRP A 227 -10.14 -15.28 4.93
C TRP A 227 -10.69 -16.06 3.71
N ASN A 228 -9.90 -16.97 3.15
CA ASN A 228 -10.30 -17.77 1.98
C ASN A 228 -11.44 -18.76 2.29
N ALA A 229 -11.50 -19.32 3.50
CA ALA A 229 -12.53 -20.28 3.88
C ALA A 229 -13.91 -19.63 3.95
N GLN A 230 -13.96 -18.36 4.37
CA GLN A 230 -15.22 -17.62 4.55
C GLN A 230 -15.79 -17.12 3.22
N LYS A 231 -14.96 -16.59 2.32
CA LYS A 231 -15.44 -16.05 1.03
C LYS A 231 -16.05 -17.11 0.11
N GLN A 232 -15.59 -18.36 0.15
CA GLN A 232 -16.22 -19.46 -0.61
C GLN A 232 -17.66 -19.73 -0.17
N SER A 233 -17.93 -19.71 1.14
CA SER A 233 -19.29 -19.88 1.68
C SER A 233 -20.23 -18.74 1.29
N GLU A 234 -19.72 -17.50 1.19
CA GLU A 234 -20.49 -16.31 0.80
C GLU A 234 -20.74 -16.24 -0.71
N MET A 235 -19.85 -16.83 -1.53
CA MET A 235 -19.98 -16.86 -3.00
C MET A 235 -20.75 -18.08 -3.54
N GLY A 236 -21.27 -18.95 -2.66
CA GLY A 236 -22.07 -20.11 -3.07
C GLY A 236 -21.30 -21.21 -3.80
N PHE A 237 -19.97 -21.17 -3.83
CA PHE A 237 -19.15 -22.23 -4.40
C PHE A 237 -18.94 -23.34 -3.37
N GLN A 238 -19.93 -24.23 -3.22
CA GLN A 238 -19.66 -25.55 -2.66
C GLN A 238 -18.94 -26.39 -3.72
N VAL A 239 -17.64 -26.58 -3.53
CA VAL A 239 -16.92 -27.64 -4.25
C VAL A 239 -17.27 -28.93 -3.54
N ASN A 240 -18.22 -29.68 -4.09
CA ASN A 240 -18.43 -31.07 -3.69
C ASN A 240 -17.09 -31.79 -3.86
N GLN A 241 -16.56 -32.30 -2.75
CA GLN A 241 -15.40 -33.20 -2.73
C GLN A 241 -15.75 -34.54 -3.37
#